data_AF-A0A7J5XAI9-F1
#
_entry.id   AF-A0A7J5XAI9-F1
#
_cell.length_a   1.000
_cell.length_b   1.000
_cell.length_c   1.000
_cell.angle_alpha   90.00
_cell.angle_beta   90.00
_cell.angle_gamma   90.00
#
_symmetry.space_group_name_H-M   'P 1'
#
loop_
_entity.id
_entity.type
_entity.pdbx_description
1 polymer ?
#
loop_
_entity_poly.entity_id
_entity_poly.type
_entity_poly.pdbx_seq_one_letter_code
_entity_poly.pdbx_strand_id
1 'polypeptide(L)'
;ETQEERTQTKGVYDSAEWRETRERGRRDDLANSTDTARRNGGAPRSRRRQAQSVHQCRWLGAREQPTRRRGWRRRRRRGKVGLSGGLTQPAGWQSLLSFSILFLACLAGFSSRLFAVIRFESIIHEFDPWFNYRSTHHLTTNGFYEFLNWFDERAWYPLGRIVGGTVYPGLMVTAGLIHYVLNLLHITVHIRDVCVFLAPVFSGLTAISTFLLTKELWNHGAGLLAACFIAIVPGYISRSVAGSFDNEGIAIFALQFTYYLWVKSVKTGSVFWAIGCCLSYFYMVSAWGGYVFIINLIPLHVFVLMLMQRYSKRVYIAYSTFYIVGLVLSMQIPFVGFQPIRTSEHMAAAGVFALLQAYAFLQYLKDRLTRQEFQTLFLLGVSLAAGVVFLTSIFTLFKMIVHFIRSLFRST
;
A
#
# COMPACT_ATOMS: atom_id res chain seq x y z
N GLU A 1 -34.34 32.14 -7.75
CA GLU A 1 -33.51 33.35 -7.98
C GLU A 1 -33.37 34.30 -6.77
N THR A 2 -33.84 34.00 -5.57
CA THR A 2 -33.68 34.90 -4.40
C THR A 2 -33.12 34.19 -3.15
N GLN A 3 -32.20 33.25 -3.35
CA GLN A 3 -31.44 32.63 -2.26
C GLN A 3 -29.94 32.45 -2.57
N GLU A 4 -29.51 32.60 -3.82
CA GLU A 4 -28.08 32.53 -4.22
C GLU A 4 -27.29 33.82 -3.96
N GLU A 5 -27.94 34.99 -3.93
CA GLU A 5 -27.24 36.29 -3.76
C GLU A 5 -26.78 36.56 -2.32
N ARG A 6 -27.39 35.93 -1.30
CA ARG A 6 -27.00 36.12 0.11
C ARG A 6 -25.78 35.28 0.54
N THR A 7 -25.37 34.31 -0.27
CA THR A 7 -24.26 33.41 0.05
C THR A 7 -22.93 33.91 -0.52
N GLN A 8 -22.96 34.68 -1.61
CA GLN A 8 -21.76 35.29 -2.19
C GLN A 8 -21.23 36.49 -1.39
N THR A 9 -22.11 37.29 -0.76
CA THR A 9 -21.69 38.47 0.01
C THR A 9 -21.01 38.15 1.34
N LYS A 10 -21.30 36.99 1.95
CA LYS A 10 -20.61 36.53 3.17
C LYS A 10 -19.18 36.02 2.91
N GLY A 11 -18.92 35.43 1.74
CA GLY A 11 -17.59 34.92 1.38
C GLY A 11 -16.56 36.02 1.11
N VAL A 12 -17.00 37.23 0.76
CA VAL A 12 -16.10 38.36 0.44
C VAL A 12 -15.58 39.03 1.71
N TYR A 13 -16.39 39.17 2.76
CA TYR A 13 -15.96 39.78 4.03
C TYR A 13 -14.93 38.93 4.80
N ASP A 14 -15.13 37.60 4.88
CA ASP A 14 -14.19 36.68 5.56
C ASP A 14 -12.82 36.62 4.85
N SER A 15 -12.80 36.83 3.54
CA SER A 15 -11.56 36.78 2.75
C SER A 15 -10.69 38.04 2.87
N ALA A 16 -11.28 39.16 3.28
CA ALA A 16 -10.56 40.42 3.53
C ALA A 16 -9.90 40.41 4.93
N GLU A 17 -10.60 39.90 5.94
CA GLU A 17 -10.10 39.81 7.32
C GLU A 17 -8.92 38.84 7.46
N TRP A 18 -8.90 37.76 6.66
CA TRP A 18 -7.77 36.83 6.54
C TRP A 18 -6.54 37.39 5.79
N ARG A 19 -6.71 38.41 4.93
CA ARG A 19 -5.58 39.06 4.23
C ARG A 19 -4.90 40.10 5.13
N GLU A 20 -5.66 40.86 5.92
CA GLU A 20 -5.09 41.83 6.87
C GLU A 20 -4.29 41.16 8.01
N THR A 21 -4.73 40.00 8.51
CA THR A 21 -3.98 39.24 9.54
C THR A 21 -2.68 38.64 9.00
N ARG A 22 -2.62 38.27 7.72
CA ARG A 22 -1.38 37.79 7.06
C ARG A 22 -0.37 38.89 6.80
N GLU A 23 -0.82 40.12 6.54
CA GLU A 23 0.08 41.25 6.32
C GLU A 23 0.65 41.84 7.61
N ARG A 24 -0.07 41.75 8.75
CA ARG A 24 0.50 42.09 10.06
C ARG A 24 1.58 41.10 10.51
N GLY A 25 1.35 39.80 10.40
CA GLY A 25 2.35 38.79 10.77
C GLY A 25 3.65 38.90 9.97
N ARG A 26 3.57 39.34 8.71
CA ARG A 26 4.76 39.50 7.85
C ARG A 26 5.58 40.77 8.14
N ARG A 27 4.99 41.78 8.80
CA ARG A 27 5.74 42.99 9.25
C ARG A 27 6.50 42.74 10.55
N ASP A 28 5.96 41.91 11.44
CA ASP A 28 6.61 41.59 12.72
C ASP A 28 7.82 40.66 12.55
N ASP A 29 7.79 39.76 11.56
CA ASP A 29 8.93 38.90 11.22
C ASP A 29 10.10 39.65 10.55
N LEU A 30 9.83 40.76 9.86
CA LEU A 30 10.88 41.60 9.27
C LEU A 30 11.53 42.55 10.29
N ALA A 31 10.82 42.95 11.36
CA ALA A 31 11.36 43.80 12.42
C ALA A 31 12.33 43.05 13.35
N ASN A 32 12.17 41.73 13.52
CA ASN A 32 13.02 40.90 14.39
C ASN A 32 14.30 40.36 13.72
N SER A 33 14.45 40.48 12.39
CA SER A 33 15.68 40.04 11.71
C SER A 33 16.78 41.11 11.62
N THR A 34 16.47 42.36 11.99
CA THR A 34 17.41 43.49 11.89
C THR A 34 18.21 43.79 13.17
N ASP A 35 17.97 43.10 14.28
CA ASP A 35 18.61 43.42 15.58
C ASP A 35 19.65 42.40 16.09
N THR A 36 19.93 41.34 15.32
CA THR A 36 20.97 40.33 15.66
C THR A 36 22.24 40.39 14.81
N ALA A 37 22.34 41.32 13.86
CA ALA A 37 23.51 41.50 12.99
C ALA A 37 24.41 42.69 13.38
N ARG A 38 24.47 43.05 14.69
CA ARG A 38 25.27 44.17 15.19
C ARG A 38 26.09 43.83 16.43
N ARG A 39 26.72 42.66 16.48
CA ARG A 39 27.82 42.34 17.42
C ARG A 39 28.66 41.21 16.85
N ASN A 40 29.73 41.58 16.13
CA ASN A 40 31.03 40.90 16.05
C ASN A 40 31.75 41.37 14.79
N GLY A 41 32.33 42.56 14.88
CA GLY A 41 33.40 43.01 14.00
C GLY A 41 34.74 42.53 14.53
N GLY A 42 35.59 42.00 13.65
CA GLY A 42 36.96 41.59 13.98
C GLY A 42 37.61 40.75 12.87
N ALA A 43 37.90 41.38 11.73
CA ALA A 43 38.78 40.85 10.68
C ALA A 43 40.28 41.08 11.07
N PRO A 44 41.33 40.83 10.23
CA PRO A 44 41.35 40.32 8.85
C PRO A 44 42.57 39.41 8.44
N ARG A 45 42.61 39.08 7.12
CA ARG A 45 43.77 38.70 6.24
C ARG A 45 44.05 37.19 6.14
N SER A 46 44.29 36.56 4.96
CA SER A 46 44.72 37.03 3.63
C SER A 46 44.50 35.99 2.51
N ARG A 47 44.13 36.48 1.31
CA ARG A 47 44.63 36.21 -0.08
C ARG A 47 44.82 34.78 -0.68
N ARG A 48 44.47 34.75 -1.98
CA ARG A 48 44.86 33.88 -3.14
C ARG A 48 43.99 32.63 -3.36
N ARG A 49 43.14 32.59 -4.40
CA ARG A 49 43.36 32.38 -5.87
C ARG A 49 43.72 30.94 -6.28
N GLN A 50 42.92 30.45 -7.24
CA GLN A 50 43.21 29.46 -8.30
C GLN A 50 43.33 27.97 -7.92
N ALA A 51 42.47 27.13 -8.50
CA ALA A 51 42.76 26.34 -9.72
C ALA A 51 41.92 25.05 -9.78
N GLN A 52 41.51 24.72 -11.00
CA GLN A 52 40.90 23.47 -11.44
C GLN A 52 41.88 22.29 -11.28
N SER A 53 41.37 21.07 -11.03
CA SER A 53 41.70 19.92 -11.89
C SER A 53 40.81 18.71 -11.62
N VAL A 54 40.55 18.04 -12.74
CA VAL A 54 39.92 16.73 -12.93
C VAL A 54 40.79 15.62 -12.33
N HIS A 55 40.20 14.63 -11.66
CA HIS A 55 40.84 13.33 -11.49
C HIS A 55 39.86 12.18 -11.71
N GLN A 56 40.00 11.55 -12.88
CA GLN A 56 39.67 10.17 -13.16
C GLN A 56 40.53 9.25 -12.28
N CYS A 57 39.93 8.19 -11.73
CA CYS A 57 40.67 7.03 -11.24
C CYS A 57 39.99 5.75 -11.73
N ARG A 58 40.68 5.10 -12.65
CA ARG A 58 40.42 3.78 -13.22
C ARG A 58 41.41 2.83 -12.55
N TRP A 59 40.94 1.84 -11.80
CA TRP A 59 41.79 0.77 -11.28
C TRP A 59 41.30 -0.58 -11.83
N LEU A 60 42.08 -1.11 -12.78
CA LEU A 60 42.18 -2.52 -13.12
C LEU A 60 43.36 -3.09 -12.29
N GLY A 61 43.22 -4.30 -11.76
CA GLY A 61 44.33 -4.97 -11.09
C GLY A 61 43.90 -6.21 -10.33
N ALA A 62 43.94 -7.34 -11.02
CA ALA A 62 43.76 -8.69 -10.51
C ALA A 62 44.69 -9.01 -9.33
N ARG A 63 44.21 -9.79 -8.35
CA ARG A 63 45.06 -10.63 -7.49
C ARG A 63 44.35 -11.94 -7.12
N GLU A 64 45.13 -12.99 -7.28
CA GLU A 64 44.84 -14.41 -7.14
C GLU A 64 44.50 -14.83 -5.71
N GLN A 65 43.72 -15.91 -5.60
CA GLN A 65 43.45 -16.65 -4.37
C GLN A 65 44.62 -17.57 -4.01
N PRO A 66 44.88 -17.79 -2.72
CA PRO A 66 45.45 -19.04 -2.26
C PRO A 66 44.42 -19.85 -1.46
N THR A 67 44.12 -21.03 -1.99
CA THR A 67 43.47 -22.15 -1.32
C THR A 67 44.21 -22.53 -0.03
N ARG A 68 43.51 -22.52 1.12
CA ARG A 68 43.97 -23.21 2.33
C ARG A 68 42.84 -24.02 2.96
N ARG A 69 42.91 -25.33 2.73
CA ARG A 69 42.25 -26.37 3.53
C ARG A 69 42.52 -26.12 5.02
N ARG A 70 41.48 -25.96 5.84
CA ARG A 70 41.60 -26.03 7.30
C ARG A 70 40.67 -27.11 7.84
N GLY A 71 41.31 -28.09 8.48
CA GLY A 71 40.68 -29.25 9.08
C GLY A 71 39.74 -28.88 10.22
N TRP A 72 38.70 -29.70 10.32
CA TRP A 72 37.73 -29.70 11.40
C TRP A 72 38.38 -30.11 12.72
N ARG A 73 38.67 -29.14 13.61
CA ARG A 73 38.87 -29.40 15.04
C ARG A 73 37.54 -29.21 15.78
N ARG A 74 36.86 -30.31 16.08
CA ARG A 74 35.74 -30.38 17.02
C ARG A 74 36.23 -30.00 18.43
N ARG A 75 35.93 -28.78 18.89
CA ARG A 75 35.97 -28.44 20.32
C ARG A 75 34.65 -28.89 20.97
N ARG A 76 34.67 -30.02 21.68
CA ARG A 76 33.60 -30.43 22.60
C ARG A 76 33.58 -29.44 23.77
N ARG A 77 32.62 -28.50 23.78
CA ARG A 77 32.19 -27.82 25.01
C ARG A 77 31.20 -28.74 25.72
N ARG A 78 31.60 -29.34 26.85
CA ARG A 78 30.69 -29.93 27.83
C ARG A 78 29.84 -28.79 28.41
N GLY A 79 28.56 -28.75 28.07
CA GLY A 79 27.59 -27.88 28.71
C GLY A 79 27.20 -28.47 30.08
N LYS A 80 27.46 -27.74 31.16
CA LYS A 80 26.73 -27.91 32.41
C LYS A 80 25.31 -27.39 32.16
N VAL A 81 24.32 -28.28 32.25
CA VAL A 81 22.90 -27.91 32.27
C VAL A 81 22.62 -27.38 33.67
N GLY A 82 22.58 -26.06 33.82
CA GLY A 82 22.16 -25.38 35.05
C GLY A 82 20.76 -24.79 34.83
N LEU A 83 19.77 -25.32 35.55
CA LEU A 83 18.35 -25.02 35.46
C LEU A 83 17.93 -23.71 36.20
N SER A 84 18.83 -22.75 36.40
CA SER A 84 18.56 -21.54 37.22
C SER A 84 19.05 -20.24 36.57
N GLY A 85 18.64 -19.97 35.33
CA GLY A 85 19.04 -18.77 34.59
C GLY A 85 18.01 -18.20 33.62
N GLY A 86 16.71 -18.47 33.83
CA GLY A 86 15.64 -17.96 32.95
C GLY A 86 15.31 -16.47 33.15
N LEU A 87 15.54 -15.93 34.35
CA LEU A 87 15.11 -14.57 34.74
C LEU A 87 16.10 -13.46 34.39
N THR A 88 17.32 -13.79 33.96
CA THR A 88 18.41 -12.83 33.72
C THR A 88 18.89 -12.82 32.26
N GLN A 89 18.04 -13.24 31.31
CA GLN A 89 18.34 -13.03 29.89
C GLN A 89 17.86 -11.64 29.45
N PRO A 90 18.76 -10.68 29.11
CA PRO A 90 18.37 -9.34 28.67
C PRO A 90 17.48 -9.36 27.41
N ALA A 91 17.62 -10.39 26.57
CA ALA A 91 16.77 -10.60 25.40
C ALA A 91 15.30 -10.90 25.77
N GLY A 92 15.06 -11.63 26.88
CA GLY A 92 13.71 -11.94 27.37
C GLY A 92 12.97 -10.67 27.83
N TRP A 93 13.66 -9.82 28.61
CA TRP A 93 13.13 -8.54 29.07
C TRP A 93 12.84 -7.56 27.91
N GLN A 94 13.68 -7.52 26.89
CA GLN A 94 13.42 -6.71 25.68
C GLN A 94 12.20 -7.19 24.90
N SER A 95 12.02 -8.51 24.76
CA SER A 95 10.85 -9.08 24.10
C SER A 95 9.57 -8.82 24.90
N LEU A 96 9.64 -8.97 26.24
CA LEU A 96 8.52 -8.67 27.13
C LEU A 96 8.12 -7.20 27.05
N LEU A 97 9.10 -6.29 27.11
CA LEU A 97 8.84 -4.85 26.96
C LEU A 97 8.20 -4.52 25.61
N SER A 98 8.69 -5.10 24.53
CA SER A 98 8.13 -4.90 23.18
C SER A 98 6.68 -5.40 23.10
N PHE A 99 6.41 -6.57 23.66
CA PHE A 99 5.06 -7.13 23.73
C PHE A 99 4.12 -6.24 24.56
N SER A 100 4.57 -5.80 25.74
CA SER A 100 3.79 -4.91 26.61
C SER A 100 3.48 -3.58 25.94
N ILE A 101 4.44 -2.96 25.25
CA ILE A 101 4.21 -1.69 24.52
C ILE A 101 3.19 -1.89 23.39
N LEU A 102 3.31 -2.98 22.62
CA LEU A 102 2.35 -3.27 21.55
C LEU A 102 0.95 -3.54 22.09
N PHE A 103 0.84 -4.28 23.20
CA PHE A 103 -0.42 -4.53 23.87
C PHE A 103 -1.06 -3.24 24.37
N LEU A 104 -0.28 -2.38 25.03
CA LEU A 104 -0.75 -1.06 25.48
C LEU A 104 -1.14 -0.15 24.32
N ALA A 105 -0.41 -0.19 23.19
CA ALA A 105 -0.78 0.56 21.99
C ALA A 105 -2.10 0.07 21.39
N CYS A 106 -2.32 -1.25 21.33
CA CYS A 106 -3.59 -1.82 20.88
C CYS A 106 -4.74 -1.45 21.83
N LEU A 107 -4.50 -1.51 23.15
CA LEU A 107 -5.48 -1.15 24.17
C LEU A 107 -5.82 0.34 24.12
N ALA A 108 -4.82 1.21 23.94
CA ALA A 108 -5.01 2.65 23.77
C ALA A 108 -5.77 2.97 22.48
N GLY A 109 -5.44 2.30 21.37
CA GLY A 109 -6.14 2.46 20.10
C GLY A 109 -7.61 2.00 20.19
N PHE A 110 -7.87 0.89 20.88
CA PHE A 110 -9.22 0.41 21.13
C PHE A 110 -10.01 1.39 22.02
N SER A 111 -9.45 1.77 23.17
CA SER A 111 -10.13 2.62 24.16
C SER A 111 -10.41 4.03 23.65
N SER A 112 -9.50 4.63 22.87
CA SER A 112 -9.67 5.97 22.31
C SER A 112 -10.83 6.07 21.30
N ARG A 113 -11.34 4.94 20.80
CA ARG A 113 -12.42 4.87 19.80
C ARG A 113 -13.79 4.61 20.41
N LEU A 114 -13.89 4.42 21.72
CA LEU A 114 -15.15 4.08 22.41
C LEU A 114 -15.94 5.30 22.89
N PHE A 115 -15.43 6.53 22.75
CA PHE A 115 -16.08 7.72 23.31
C PHE A 115 -17.52 7.93 22.86
N ALA A 116 -17.85 7.62 21.59
CA ALA A 116 -19.22 7.73 21.09
C ALA A 116 -20.16 6.73 21.77
N VAL A 117 -19.72 5.47 21.89
CA VAL A 117 -20.49 4.39 22.52
C VAL A 117 -20.65 4.58 24.03
N ILE A 118 -19.68 5.21 24.71
CA ILE A 118 -19.77 5.48 26.15
C ILE A 118 -20.71 6.66 26.45
N ARG A 119 -20.70 7.70 25.61
CA ARG A 119 -21.54 8.90 25.81
C ARG A 119 -22.98 8.69 25.37
N PHE A 120 -23.18 7.86 24.36
CA PHE A 120 -24.47 7.61 23.73
C PHE A 120 -24.75 6.10 23.74
N GLU A 121 -25.55 5.63 22.78
CA GLU A 121 -25.88 4.21 22.65
C GLU A 121 -24.92 3.49 21.68
N SER A 122 -24.76 2.19 21.85
CA SER A 122 -24.02 1.32 20.94
C SER A 122 -24.82 1.05 19.66
N ILE A 123 -24.93 2.08 18.82
CA ILE A 123 -25.61 2.03 17.53
C ILE A 123 -24.63 2.37 16.40
N ILE A 124 -25.07 2.09 15.18
CA ILE A 124 -24.32 2.44 13.99
C ILE A 124 -24.51 3.94 13.71
N HIS A 125 -23.41 4.61 13.42
CA HIS A 125 -23.37 6.04 13.15
C HIS A 125 -23.19 6.30 11.66
N GLU A 126 -23.51 7.53 11.24
CA GLU A 126 -23.44 8.00 9.85
C GLU A 126 -24.41 7.27 8.89
N PHE A 127 -24.41 7.68 7.63
CA PHE A 127 -25.38 7.22 6.64
C PHE A 127 -24.93 5.93 5.92
N ASP A 128 -23.66 5.89 5.49
CA ASP A 128 -23.13 4.80 4.66
C ASP A 128 -23.10 3.43 5.38
N PRO A 129 -22.71 3.34 6.68
CA PRO A 129 -22.62 2.06 7.39
C PRO A 129 -23.92 1.27 7.52
N TRP A 130 -25.09 1.91 7.38
CA TRP A 130 -26.39 1.23 7.46
C TRP A 130 -26.57 0.19 6.34
N PHE A 131 -26.10 0.49 5.13
CA PHE A 131 -26.13 -0.46 4.03
C PHE A 131 -25.21 -1.66 4.31
N ASN A 132 -24.01 -1.40 4.84
CA ASN A 132 -23.04 -2.44 5.19
C ASN A 132 -23.62 -3.35 6.28
N TYR A 133 -24.26 -2.79 7.30
CA TYR A 133 -24.91 -3.56 8.36
C TYR A 133 -26.07 -4.41 7.84
N ARG A 134 -26.97 -3.83 7.04
CA ARG A 134 -28.08 -4.58 6.44
C ARG A 134 -27.59 -5.75 5.59
N SER A 135 -26.54 -5.50 4.80
CA SER A 135 -25.89 -6.52 3.97
C SER A 135 -25.26 -7.62 4.83
N THR A 136 -24.61 -7.25 5.93
CA THR A 136 -24.02 -8.21 6.89
C THR A 136 -25.10 -9.04 7.58
N HIS A 137 -26.19 -8.41 8.01
CA HIS A 137 -27.34 -9.09 8.61
C HIS A 137 -27.96 -10.10 7.63
N HIS A 138 -28.11 -9.73 6.35
CA HIS A 138 -28.56 -10.65 5.29
C HIS A 138 -27.59 -11.83 5.12
N LEU A 139 -26.28 -11.58 5.11
CA LEU A 139 -25.26 -12.63 5.02
C LEU A 139 -25.34 -13.61 6.20
N THR A 140 -25.53 -13.12 7.42
CA THR A 140 -25.58 -13.99 8.61
C THR A 140 -26.88 -14.77 8.72
N THR A 141 -27.98 -14.28 8.16
CA THR A 141 -29.31 -14.92 8.26
C THR A 141 -29.57 -15.90 7.13
N ASN A 142 -29.21 -15.54 5.89
CA ASN A 142 -29.51 -16.33 4.69
C ASN A 142 -28.31 -17.13 4.18
N GLY A 143 -27.11 -16.85 4.69
CA GLY A 143 -25.87 -17.52 4.30
C GLY A 143 -25.14 -16.87 3.13
N PHE A 144 -23.96 -17.40 2.82
CA PHE A 144 -23.04 -16.78 1.86
C PHE A 144 -23.49 -16.87 0.39
N TYR A 145 -24.04 -18.01 -0.03
CA TYR A 145 -24.49 -18.20 -1.42
C TYR A 145 -25.68 -17.32 -1.76
N GLU A 146 -26.64 -17.20 -0.84
CA GLU A 146 -27.78 -16.29 -0.99
C GLU A 146 -27.34 -14.83 -0.97
N PHE A 147 -26.36 -14.47 -0.14
CA PHE A 147 -25.78 -13.13 -0.15
C PHE A 147 -25.11 -12.79 -1.51
N LEU A 148 -24.38 -13.72 -2.10
CA LEU A 148 -23.69 -13.50 -3.37
C LEU A 148 -24.66 -13.32 -4.54
N ASN A 149 -25.82 -14.00 -4.50
CA ASN A 149 -26.86 -13.89 -5.52
C ASN A 149 -27.99 -12.91 -5.13
N TRP A 150 -27.77 -12.07 -4.10
CA TRP A 150 -28.82 -11.24 -3.54
C TRP A 150 -29.23 -10.11 -4.49
N PHE A 151 -30.51 -10.12 -4.88
CA PHE A 151 -31.20 -9.02 -5.53
C PHE A 151 -32.08 -8.28 -4.50
N ASP A 152 -31.77 -7.01 -4.27
CA ASP A 152 -32.51 -6.16 -3.34
C ASP A 152 -33.59 -5.36 -4.08
N GLU A 153 -34.83 -5.83 -3.99
CA GLU A 153 -36.02 -5.15 -4.54
C GLU A 153 -36.45 -3.92 -3.72
N ARG A 154 -35.95 -3.78 -2.48
CA ARG A 154 -36.37 -2.70 -1.56
C ARG A 154 -35.59 -1.39 -1.75
N ALA A 155 -34.58 -1.39 -2.60
CA ALA A 155 -33.78 -0.22 -2.94
C ALA A 155 -33.97 0.12 -4.42
N TRP A 156 -33.90 1.41 -4.78
CA TRP A 156 -33.99 1.89 -6.17
C TRP A 156 -35.29 1.47 -6.88
N TYR A 157 -36.45 1.67 -6.25
CA TYR A 157 -37.74 1.46 -6.91
C TYR A 157 -37.85 2.33 -8.17
N PRO A 158 -38.24 1.79 -9.35
CA PRO A 158 -38.77 0.43 -9.61
C PRO A 158 -37.75 -0.61 -10.12
N LEU A 159 -36.46 -0.28 -10.18
CA LEU A 159 -35.43 -1.12 -10.82
C LEU A 159 -34.90 -2.24 -9.92
N GLY A 160 -34.72 -1.98 -8.62
CA GLY A 160 -33.99 -2.86 -7.71
C GLY A 160 -32.46 -2.74 -7.84
N ARG A 161 -31.72 -3.38 -6.93
CA ARG A 161 -30.25 -3.42 -6.95
C ARG A 161 -29.72 -4.84 -6.81
N ILE A 162 -28.87 -5.28 -7.74
CA ILE A 162 -28.11 -6.54 -7.61
C ILE A 162 -26.96 -6.31 -6.62
N VAL A 163 -27.11 -6.70 -5.35
CA VAL A 163 -26.15 -6.35 -4.30
C VAL A 163 -24.86 -7.14 -4.43
N GLY A 164 -24.93 -8.47 -4.57
CA GLY A 164 -23.74 -9.32 -4.59
C GLY A 164 -22.74 -9.02 -5.73
N GLY A 165 -23.24 -8.48 -6.85
CA GLY A 165 -22.42 -8.02 -7.97
C GLY A 165 -21.99 -6.54 -7.90
N THR A 166 -22.57 -5.74 -7.00
CA THR A 166 -22.35 -4.28 -6.91
C THR A 166 -21.72 -3.82 -5.59
N VAL A 167 -21.12 -4.74 -4.82
CA VAL A 167 -20.52 -4.46 -3.52
C VAL A 167 -19.19 -5.19 -3.32
N TYR A 168 -18.33 -4.61 -2.49
CA TYR A 168 -17.14 -5.27 -1.97
C TYR A 168 -17.52 -6.16 -0.77
N PRO A 169 -17.41 -7.50 -0.86
CA PRO A 169 -17.95 -8.39 0.17
C PRO A 169 -17.05 -8.52 1.41
N GLY A 170 -15.84 -7.97 1.40
CA GLY A 170 -14.80 -8.23 2.40
C GLY A 170 -15.19 -7.80 3.81
N LEU A 171 -15.85 -6.65 3.97
CA LEU A 171 -16.32 -6.15 5.27
C LEU A 171 -17.39 -7.10 5.86
N MET A 172 -18.42 -7.41 5.06
CA MET A 172 -19.54 -8.25 5.48
C MET A 172 -19.10 -9.68 5.82
N VAL A 173 -18.23 -10.27 4.98
CA VAL A 173 -17.69 -11.61 5.21
C VAL A 173 -16.81 -11.64 6.47
N THR A 174 -16.01 -10.60 6.71
CA THR A 174 -15.17 -10.51 7.92
C THR A 174 -16.04 -10.44 9.19
N ALA A 175 -17.04 -9.57 9.20
CA ALA A 175 -17.98 -9.46 10.33
C ALA A 175 -18.79 -10.74 10.54
N GLY A 176 -19.32 -11.33 9.47
CA GLY A 176 -20.06 -12.58 9.51
C GLY A 176 -19.24 -13.76 10.01
N LEU A 177 -17.96 -13.86 9.60
CA LEU A 177 -17.04 -14.88 10.08
C LEU A 177 -16.74 -14.73 11.57
N ILE A 178 -16.50 -13.51 12.05
CA ILE A 178 -16.27 -13.25 13.48
C ILE A 178 -17.52 -13.63 14.29
N HIS A 179 -18.71 -13.25 13.82
CA HIS A 179 -19.96 -13.63 14.47
C HIS A 179 -20.17 -15.16 14.50
N TYR A 180 -19.90 -15.85 13.39
CA TYR A 180 -19.99 -17.30 13.31
C TYR A 180 -19.02 -18.00 14.29
N VAL A 181 -17.77 -17.55 14.37
CA VAL A 181 -16.77 -18.10 15.29
C VAL A 181 -17.16 -17.84 16.75
N LEU A 182 -17.67 -16.65 17.08
CA LEU A 182 -18.13 -16.35 18.45
C LEU A 182 -19.31 -17.23 18.86
N ASN A 183 -20.29 -17.44 17.96
CA ASN A 183 -21.42 -18.33 18.21
C ASN A 183 -20.98 -19.80 18.32
N LEU A 184 -19.98 -20.24 17.55
CA LEU A 184 -19.40 -21.58 17.67
C LEU A 184 -18.75 -21.81 19.05
N LEU A 185 -18.18 -20.76 19.64
CA LEU A 185 -17.63 -20.76 20.99
C LEU A 185 -18.70 -20.55 22.09
N HIS A 186 -19.99 -20.57 21.73
CA HIS A 186 -21.13 -20.31 22.62
C HIS A 186 -21.13 -18.91 23.27
N ILE A 187 -20.43 -17.95 22.66
CA ILE A 187 -20.48 -16.54 23.07
C ILE A 187 -21.53 -15.87 22.18
N THR A 188 -22.78 -15.86 22.64
CA THR A 188 -23.93 -15.35 21.86
C THR A 188 -23.95 -13.83 21.84
N VAL A 189 -23.24 -13.22 20.88
CA VAL A 189 -23.20 -11.77 20.66
C VAL A 189 -24.07 -11.41 19.46
N HIS A 190 -24.90 -10.38 19.59
CA HIS A 190 -25.74 -9.93 18.48
C HIS A 190 -24.87 -9.33 17.34
N ILE A 191 -25.28 -9.52 16.07
CA ILE A 191 -24.49 -9.09 14.90
C ILE A 191 -24.21 -7.58 14.89
N ARG A 192 -25.15 -6.77 15.42
CA ARG A 192 -24.97 -5.32 15.57
C ARG A 192 -23.74 -4.97 16.41
N ASP A 193 -23.52 -5.67 17.51
CA ASP A 193 -22.42 -5.35 18.42
C ASP A 193 -21.08 -5.74 17.79
N VAL A 194 -21.05 -6.84 17.02
CA VAL A 194 -19.89 -7.21 16.19
C VAL A 194 -19.57 -6.12 15.17
N CYS A 195 -20.57 -5.59 14.46
CA CYS A 195 -20.39 -4.50 13.50
C CYS A 195 -19.88 -3.21 14.18
N VAL A 196 -20.44 -2.83 15.33
CA VAL A 196 -20.06 -1.61 16.07
C VAL A 196 -18.61 -1.66 16.55
N PHE A 197 -18.17 -2.80 17.08
CA PHE A 197 -16.82 -2.95 17.65
C PHE A 197 -15.75 -3.43 16.67
N LEU A 198 -16.10 -3.69 15.40
CA LEU A 198 -15.15 -4.20 14.41
C LEU A 198 -14.00 -3.22 14.14
N ALA A 199 -14.31 -1.95 13.91
CA ALA A 199 -13.31 -0.94 13.57
C ALA A 199 -12.25 -0.73 14.69
N PRO A 200 -12.63 -0.62 15.98
CA PRO A 200 -11.66 -0.61 17.08
C PRO A 200 -10.74 -1.84 17.15
N VAL A 201 -11.27 -3.04 16.90
CA VAL A 201 -10.46 -4.28 16.88
C VAL A 201 -9.43 -4.24 15.75
N PHE A 202 -9.87 -3.86 14.55
CA PHE A 202 -8.99 -3.73 13.39
C PHE A 202 -7.97 -2.60 13.55
N SER A 203 -8.27 -1.55 14.30
CA SER A 203 -7.29 -0.52 14.65
C SER A 203 -6.10 -1.08 15.44
N GLY A 204 -6.33 -1.99 16.40
CA GLY A 204 -5.26 -2.68 17.10
C GLY A 204 -4.39 -3.53 16.14
N LEU A 205 -5.04 -4.26 15.23
CA LEU A 205 -4.34 -5.02 14.19
C LEU A 205 -3.53 -4.12 13.24
N THR A 206 -4.05 -2.93 12.90
CA THR A 206 -3.33 -1.90 12.14
C THR A 206 -2.07 -1.46 12.88
N ALA A 207 -2.13 -1.23 14.20
CA ALA A 207 -0.95 -0.86 14.99
C ALA A 207 0.14 -1.95 14.94
N ILE A 208 -0.26 -3.23 15.04
CA ILE A 208 0.65 -4.37 14.89
C ILE A 208 1.24 -4.43 13.48
N SER A 209 0.42 -4.23 12.44
CA SER A 209 0.90 -4.23 11.05
C SER A 209 1.89 -3.09 10.78
N THR A 210 1.66 -1.91 11.34
CA THR A 210 2.57 -0.75 11.26
C THR A 210 3.89 -1.03 11.98
N PHE A 211 3.85 -1.68 13.15
CA PHE A 211 5.05 -2.16 13.82
C PHE A 211 5.88 -3.07 12.90
N LEU A 212 5.24 -4.07 12.28
CA LEU A 212 5.91 -5.02 11.40
C LEU A 212 6.54 -4.34 10.18
N LEU A 213 5.82 -3.44 9.52
CA LEU A 213 6.35 -2.69 8.38
C LEU A 213 7.55 -1.83 8.76
N THR A 214 7.43 -1.02 9.81
CA THR A 214 8.49 -0.10 10.22
C THR A 214 9.71 -0.84 10.76
N LYS A 215 9.51 -1.96 11.45
CA LYS A 215 10.59 -2.87 11.88
C LYS A 215 11.40 -3.39 10.69
N GLU A 216 10.75 -3.69 9.56
CA GLU A 216 11.48 -4.07 8.35
C GLU A 216 12.33 -2.90 7.85
N LEU A 217 11.82 -1.67 7.85
CA LEU A 217 12.52 -0.52 7.27
C LEU A 217 13.72 -0.03 8.08
N TRP A 218 13.63 -0.05 9.42
CA TRP A 218 14.64 0.58 10.27
C TRP A 218 15.10 -0.32 11.43
N ASN A 219 14.56 -0.11 12.63
CA ASN A 219 14.90 -0.86 13.84
C ASN A 219 13.63 -1.17 14.65
N HIS A 220 13.79 -2.00 15.68
CA HIS A 220 12.68 -2.41 16.55
C HIS A 220 12.06 -1.21 17.30
N GLY A 221 12.88 -0.27 17.76
CA GLY A 221 12.41 0.92 18.50
C GLY A 221 11.54 1.85 17.65
N ALA A 222 11.93 2.12 16.40
CA ALA A 222 11.12 2.89 15.46
C ALA A 222 9.80 2.18 15.15
N GLY A 223 9.80 0.85 15.08
CA GLY A 223 8.59 0.05 14.94
C GLY A 223 7.61 0.27 16.08
N LEU A 224 8.09 0.22 17.33
CA LEU A 224 7.24 0.43 18.51
C LEU A 224 6.68 1.86 18.54
N LEU A 225 7.51 2.86 18.21
CA LEU A 225 7.08 4.25 18.15
C LEU A 225 6.00 4.47 17.07
N ALA A 226 6.18 3.89 15.89
CA ALA A 226 5.21 3.99 14.80
C ALA A 226 3.86 3.34 15.16
N ALA A 227 3.87 2.22 15.88
CA ALA A 227 2.66 1.58 16.37
C ALA A 227 1.92 2.46 17.39
N CYS A 228 2.65 3.10 18.32
CA CYS A 228 2.06 4.04 19.26
C CYS A 228 1.44 5.25 18.55
N PHE A 229 2.10 5.79 17.52
CA PHE A 229 1.57 6.93 16.77
C PHE A 229 0.28 6.61 16.01
N ILE A 230 0.24 5.50 15.27
CA ILE A 230 -0.96 5.15 14.49
C ILE A 230 -2.15 4.74 15.38
N ALA A 231 -1.88 4.23 16.59
CA ALA A 231 -2.94 3.88 17.53
C ALA A 231 -3.81 5.09 17.91
N ILE A 232 -3.20 6.27 18.11
CA ILE A 232 -3.89 7.47 18.61
C ILE A 232 -4.02 8.61 17.59
N VAL A 233 -3.58 8.40 16.34
CA VAL A 233 -3.60 9.48 15.34
C VAL A 233 -5.04 9.90 14.99
N PRO A 234 -5.41 11.19 15.15
CA PRO A 234 -6.79 11.65 14.94
C PRO A 234 -7.33 11.39 13.53
N GLY A 235 -6.47 11.49 12.52
CA GLY A 235 -6.86 11.27 11.12
C GLY A 235 -7.29 9.84 10.81
N TYR A 236 -6.79 8.83 11.53
CA TYR A 236 -7.28 7.46 11.41
C TYR A 236 -8.47 7.22 12.35
N ILE A 237 -8.45 7.79 13.56
CA ILE A 237 -9.56 7.68 14.52
C ILE A 237 -10.88 8.15 13.89
N SER A 238 -10.89 9.27 13.16
CA SER A 238 -12.10 9.84 12.56
C SER A 238 -12.88 8.87 11.66
N ARG A 239 -12.20 7.92 11.01
CA ARG A 239 -12.79 6.90 10.13
C ARG A 239 -12.80 5.49 10.73
N SER A 240 -12.50 5.36 12.02
CA SER A 240 -12.44 4.06 12.71
C SER A 240 -13.03 4.10 14.13
N VAL A 241 -13.90 5.07 14.42
CA VAL A 241 -14.62 5.14 15.70
C VAL A 241 -15.57 3.96 15.86
N ALA A 242 -15.78 3.48 17.09
CA ALA A 242 -16.79 2.47 17.36
C ALA A 242 -18.17 2.95 16.88
N GLY A 243 -18.87 2.11 16.12
CA GLY A 243 -20.15 2.45 15.47
C GLY A 243 -20.02 2.92 14.01
N SER A 244 -18.82 3.33 13.56
CA SER A 244 -18.54 3.59 12.14
C SER A 244 -18.16 2.29 11.42
N PHE A 245 -19.18 1.54 10.99
CA PHE A 245 -19.03 0.27 10.28
C PHE A 245 -18.85 0.48 8.77
N ASP A 246 -17.74 1.12 8.41
CA ASP A 246 -17.35 1.35 7.02
C ASP A 246 -16.10 0.57 6.62
N ASN A 247 -15.91 0.41 5.31
CA ASN A 247 -14.88 -0.40 4.68
C ASN A 247 -13.45 0.06 5.05
N GLU A 248 -13.31 1.35 5.35
CA GLU A 248 -12.04 2.02 5.62
C GLU A 248 -11.36 1.47 6.88
N GLY A 249 -12.13 1.07 7.90
CA GLY A 249 -11.60 0.52 9.15
C GLY A 249 -10.74 -0.73 8.92
N ILE A 250 -11.19 -1.62 8.03
CA ILE A 250 -10.46 -2.84 7.63
C ILE A 250 -9.43 -2.54 6.54
N ALA A 251 -9.75 -1.64 5.61
CA ALA A 251 -8.91 -1.35 4.47
C ALA A 251 -7.52 -0.85 4.87
N ILE A 252 -7.42 0.01 5.90
CA ILE A 252 -6.12 0.52 6.37
C ILE A 252 -5.26 -0.61 6.94
N PHE A 253 -5.85 -1.55 7.68
CA PHE A 253 -5.14 -2.75 8.15
C PHE A 253 -4.62 -3.57 6.96
N ALA A 254 -5.49 -3.92 6.02
CA ALA A 254 -5.16 -4.73 4.85
C ALA A 254 -4.07 -4.07 3.98
N LEU A 255 -4.15 -2.75 3.79
CA LEU A 255 -3.16 -1.95 3.07
C LEU A 255 -1.80 -2.00 3.76
N GLN A 256 -1.76 -1.76 5.07
CA GLN A 256 -0.49 -1.75 5.81
C GLN A 256 0.17 -3.14 5.83
N PHE A 257 -0.64 -4.19 5.93
CA PHE A 257 -0.18 -5.57 5.93
C PHE A 257 0.32 -6.01 4.56
N THR A 258 -0.36 -5.58 3.48
CA THR A 258 0.08 -5.81 2.10
C THR A 258 1.44 -5.14 1.85
N TYR A 259 1.65 -3.91 2.31
CA TYR A 259 2.95 -3.24 2.20
C TYR A 259 4.05 -3.92 3.00
N TYR A 260 3.75 -4.40 4.21
CA TYR A 260 4.68 -5.21 4.98
C TYR A 260 5.14 -6.45 4.20
N LEU A 261 4.19 -7.22 3.67
CA LEU A 261 4.48 -8.44 2.92
C LEU A 261 5.22 -8.14 1.61
N TRP A 262 4.89 -7.06 0.92
CA TRP A 262 5.60 -6.60 -0.27
C TRP A 262 7.07 -6.29 0.02
N VAL A 263 7.33 -5.44 1.03
CA VAL A 263 8.71 -5.08 1.43
C VAL A 263 9.50 -6.31 1.85
N LYS A 264 8.88 -7.21 2.61
CA LYS A 264 9.50 -8.47 3.04
C LYS A 264 9.80 -9.41 1.86
N SER A 265 8.88 -9.48 0.90
CA SER A 265 9.02 -10.25 -0.34
C SER A 265 10.20 -9.74 -1.18
N VAL A 266 10.31 -8.43 -1.38
CA VAL A 266 11.41 -7.82 -2.14
C VAL A 266 12.77 -8.05 -1.46
N LYS A 267 12.84 -7.93 -0.14
CA LYS A 267 14.09 -8.15 0.62
C LYS A 267 14.56 -9.61 0.57
N THR A 268 13.63 -10.53 0.79
CA THR A 268 13.92 -11.97 0.86
C THR A 268 14.10 -12.58 -0.53
N GLY A 269 13.31 -12.15 -1.52
CA GLY A 269 13.25 -12.73 -2.86
C GLY A 269 12.60 -14.11 -2.92
N SER A 270 11.70 -14.42 -1.97
CA SER A 270 11.02 -15.72 -1.89
C SER A 270 9.59 -15.63 -2.42
N VAL A 271 9.21 -16.63 -3.23
CA VAL A 271 7.86 -16.80 -3.79
C VAL A 271 6.81 -16.94 -2.68
N PHE A 272 7.15 -17.56 -1.54
CA PHE A 272 6.22 -17.71 -0.42
C PHE A 272 5.71 -16.35 0.09
N TRP A 273 6.62 -15.39 0.30
CA TRP A 273 6.23 -14.04 0.75
C TRP A 273 5.48 -13.28 -0.35
N ALA A 274 5.79 -13.52 -1.62
CA ALA A 274 5.05 -12.95 -2.74
C ALA A 274 3.61 -13.47 -2.79
N ILE A 275 3.38 -14.78 -2.65
CA ILE A 275 2.03 -15.37 -2.59
C ILE A 275 1.27 -14.84 -1.36
N GLY A 276 1.93 -14.75 -0.20
CA GLY A 276 1.33 -14.13 0.98
C GLY A 276 0.89 -12.68 0.70
N CYS A 277 1.72 -11.91 0.00
CA CYS A 277 1.37 -10.56 -0.45
C CYS A 277 0.18 -10.56 -1.41
N CYS A 278 0.08 -11.52 -2.33
CA CYS A 278 -1.08 -11.65 -3.24
C CYS A 278 -2.38 -11.97 -2.50
N LEU A 279 -2.34 -12.85 -1.49
CA LEU A 279 -3.51 -13.17 -0.67
C LEU A 279 -3.97 -11.96 0.14
N SER A 280 -3.02 -11.21 0.71
CA SER A 280 -3.31 -9.94 1.40
C SER A 280 -3.88 -8.89 0.43
N TYR A 281 -3.34 -8.81 -0.79
CA TYR A 281 -3.86 -7.92 -1.83
C TYR A 281 -5.26 -8.34 -2.28
N PHE A 282 -5.55 -9.63 -2.42
CA PHE A 282 -6.88 -10.14 -2.71
C PHE A 282 -7.88 -9.75 -1.61
N TYR A 283 -7.49 -9.90 -0.35
CA TYR A 283 -8.31 -9.43 0.78
C TYR A 283 -8.58 -7.93 0.69
N MET A 284 -7.57 -7.12 0.38
CA MET A 284 -7.73 -5.68 0.17
C MET A 284 -8.70 -5.35 -0.97
N VAL A 285 -8.57 -6.02 -2.13
CA VAL A 285 -9.48 -5.87 -3.28
C VAL A 285 -10.92 -6.22 -2.89
N SER A 286 -11.10 -7.25 -2.05
CA SER A 286 -12.43 -7.64 -1.57
C SER A 286 -13.02 -6.65 -0.56
N ALA A 287 -12.20 -5.88 0.15
CA ALA A 287 -12.63 -5.01 1.24
C ALA A 287 -12.87 -3.57 0.80
N TRP A 288 -12.04 -3.00 -0.09
CA TRP A 288 -12.14 -1.59 -0.45
C TRP A 288 -11.61 -1.27 -1.86
N GLY A 289 -12.27 -0.32 -2.53
CA GLY A 289 -11.91 0.13 -3.88
C GLY A 289 -10.54 0.81 -4.01
N GLY A 290 -9.92 1.21 -2.90
CA GLY A 290 -8.56 1.77 -2.93
C GLY A 290 -7.45 0.75 -3.21
N TYR A 291 -7.77 -0.50 -3.56
CA TYR A 291 -6.79 -1.45 -4.10
C TYR A 291 -6.07 -0.93 -5.35
N VAL A 292 -6.73 -0.02 -6.10
CA VAL A 292 -6.15 0.70 -7.25
C VAL A 292 -4.91 1.50 -6.84
N PHE A 293 -4.84 1.99 -5.60
CA PHE A 293 -3.65 2.67 -5.08
C PHE A 293 -2.46 1.70 -4.95
N ILE A 294 -2.69 0.50 -4.40
CA ILE A 294 -1.64 -0.50 -4.20
C ILE A 294 -1.07 -0.98 -5.54
N ILE A 295 -1.96 -1.29 -6.49
CA ILE A 295 -1.55 -1.80 -7.80
C ILE A 295 -0.84 -0.76 -8.66
N ASN A 296 -0.93 0.53 -8.34
CA ASN A 296 -0.15 1.59 -8.99
C ASN A 296 1.15 1.92 -8.25
N LEU A 297 1.14 1.87 -6.91
CA LEU A 297 2.32 2.18 -6.11
C LEU A 297 3.40 1.10 -6.21
N ILE A 298 3.02 -0.19 -6.24
CA ILE A 298 3.97 -1.31 -6.34
C ILE A 298 4.76 -1.27 -7.68
N PRO A 299 4.11 -1.13 -8.85
CA PRO A 299 4.82 -0.95 -10.12
C PRO A 299 5.65 0.32 -10.15
N LEU A 300 5.16 1.44 -9.59
CA LEU A 300 5.93 2.68 -9.50
C LEU A 300 7.23 2.47 -8.71
N HIS A 301 7.16 1.77 -7.57
CA HIS A 301 8.35 1.41 -6.80
C HIS A 301 9.33 0.54 -7.60
N VAL A 302 8.85 -0.46 -8.35
CA VAL A 302 9.70 -1.30 -9.21
C VAL A 302 10.32 -0.50 -10.35
N PHE A 303 9.53 0.38 -10.98
CA PHE A 303 9.99 1.24 -12.06
C PHE A 303 11.09 2.20 -11.59
N VAL A 304 10.92 2.84 -10.42
CA VAL A 304 11.95 3.69 -9.82
C VAL A 304 13.21 2.88 -9.48
N LEU A 305 13.08 1.65 -8.98
CA LEU A 305 14.24 0.78 -8.74
C LEU A 305 15.01 0.46 -10.04
N MET A 306 14.31 0.32 -11.17
CA MET A 306 14.95 0.14 -12.47
C MET A 306 15.69 1.41 -12.93
N LEU A 307 15.08 2.59 -12.77
CA LEU A 307 15.73 3.87 -13.10
C LEU A 307 16.98 4.13 -12.25
N MET A 308 16.97 3.75 -10.98
CA MET A 308 18.13 3.81 -10.08
C MET A 308 19.20 2.75 -10.37
N GLN A 309 19.03 1.93 -11.42
CA GLN A 309 19.91 0.81 -11.77
C GLN A 309 20.09 -0.22 -10.65
N ARG A 310 19.11 -0.34 -9.74
CA ARG A 310 19.12 -1.29 -8.61
C ARG A 310 18.28 -2.54 -8.89
N TYR A 311 18.28 -2.99 -10.14
CA TYR A 311 17.61 -4.22 -10.53
C TYR A 311 18.29 -5.44 -9.90
N SER A 312 17.49 -6.36 -9.38
CA SER A 312 17.95 -7.64 -8.84
C SER A 312 16.97 -8.75 -9.20
N LYS A 313 17.46 -9.99 -9.31
CA LYS A 313 16.63 -11.19 -9.53
C LYS A 313 15.52 -11.34 -8.48
N ARG A 314 15.73 -10.83 -7.25
CA ARG A 314 14.73 -10.83 -6.17
C ARG A 314 13.51 -9.97 -6.52
N VAL A 315 13.74 -8.79 -7.09
CA VAL A 315 12.67 -7.87 -7.53
C VAL A 315 11.86 -8.51 -8.66
N TYR A 316 12.53 -9.18 -9.59
CA TYR A 316 11.88 -9.92 -10.67
C TYR A 316 10.94 -11.01 -10.14
N ILE A 317 11.43 -11.88 -9.25
CA ILE A 317 10.63 -12.97 -8.67
C ILE A 317 9.45 -12.39 -7.89
N ALA A 318 9.68 -11.38 -7.05
CA ALA A 318 8.63 -10.76 -6.23
C ALA A 318 7.54 -10.11 -7.09
N TYR A 319 7.91 -9.24 -8.03
CA TYR A 319 6.94 -8.49 -8.83
C TYR A 319 6.21 -9.36 -9.86
N SER A 320 6.92 -10.26 -10.55
CA SER A 320 6.32 -11.14 -11.56
C SER A 320 5.28 -12.06 -10.93
N THR A 321 5.61 -12.67 -9.78
CA THR A 321 4.67 -13.49 -9.02
C THR A 321 3.49 -12.65 -8.51
N PHE A 322 3.78 -11.47 -7.94
CA PHE A 322 2.77 -10.57 -7.42
C PHE A 322 1.74 -10.18 -8.49
N TYR A 323 2.21 -9.77 -9.66
CA TYR A 323 1.37 -9.33 -10.76
C TYR A 323 0.48 -10.47 -11.28
N ILE A 324 1.04 -11.63 -11.60
CA ILE A 324 0.27 -12.74 -12.19
C ILE A 324 -0.78 -13.26 -11.21
N VAL A 325 -0.37 -13.61 -9.99
CA VAL A 325 -1.27 -14.20 -9.00
C VAL A 325 -2.26 -13.14 -8.49
N GLY A 326 -1.79 -11.91 -8.24
CA GLY A 326 -2.65 -10.82 -7.81
C GLY A 326 -3.72 -10.45 -8.84
N LEU A 327 -3.39 -10.46 -10.13
CA LEU A 327 -4.33 -10.20 -11.22
C LEU A 327 -5.42 -11.27 -11.31
N VAL A 328 -5.03 -12.55 -11.25
CA VAL A 328 -6.00 -13.66 -11.32
C VAL A 328 -6.93 -13.65 -10.11
N LEU A 329 -6.40 -13.35 -8.92
CA LEU A 329 -7.19 -13.27 -7.69
C LEU A 329 -8.13 -12.07 -7.70
N SER A 330 -7.69 -10.88 -8.15
CA SER A 330 -8.54 -9.69 -8.14
C SER A 330 -9.75 -9.82 -9.06
N MET A 331 -9.61 -10.55 -10.18
CA MET A 331 -10.70 -10.83 -11.11
C MET A 331 -11.81 -11.73 -10.54
N GLN A 332 -11.56 -12.44 -9.43
CA GLN A 332 -12.55 -13.32 -8.82
C GLN A 332 -13.66 -12.55 -8.10
N ILE A 333 -13.43 -11.28 -7.74
CA ILE A 333 -14.44 -10.45 -7.10
C ILE A 333 -15.45 -9.99 -8.17
N PRO A 334 -16.75 -10.32 -8.07
CA PRO A 334 -17.74 -10.01 -9.10
C PRO A 334 -17.81 -8.53 -9.47
N PHE A 335 -17.67 -7.65 -8.48
CA PHE A 335 -17.67 -6.20 -8.69
C PHE A 335 -16.50 -5.72 -9.57
N VAL A 336 -15.34 -6.37 -9.44
CA VAL A 336 -14.12 -6.03 -10.19
C VAL A 336 -14.17 -6.69 -11.58
N GLY A 337 -14.49 -7.98 -11.65
CA GLY A 337 -14.59 -8.72 -12.90
C GLY A 337 -13.38 -8.51 -13.81
N PHE A 338 -13.61 -8.01 -15.03
CA PHE A 338 -12.56 -7.75 -16.02
C PHE A 338 -12.02 -6.31 -16.03
N GLN A 339 -12.34 -5.50 -15.01
CA GLN A 339 -11.81 -4.14 -14.90
C GLN A 339 -10.28 -4.08 -14.94
N PRO A 340 -9.51 -5.00 -14.31
CA PRO A 340 -8.05 -4.94 -14.34
C PRO A 340 -7.41 -5.05 -15.73
N ILE A 341 -8.15 -5.55 -16.73
CA ILE A 341 -7.69 -5.62 -18.13
C ILE A 341 -8.20 -4.42 -18.93
N ARG A 342 -9.45 -4.00 -18.70
CA ARG A 342 -10.13 -3.01 -19.57
C ARG A 342 -9.89 -1.57 -19.15
N THR A 343 -9.66 -1.32 -17.87
CA THR A 343 -9.53 0.04 -17.33
C THR A 343 -8.09 0.54 -17.44
N SER A 344 -7.94 1.85 -17.67
CA SER A 344 -6.63 2.50 -17.74
C SER A 344 -5.88 2.50 -16.41
N GLU A 345 -6.59 2.40 -15.28
CA GLU A 345 -6.04 2.46 -13.93
C GLU A 345 -5.05 1.34 -13.61
N HIS A 346 -5.15 0.21 -14.30
CA HIS A 346 -4.32 -0.99 -14.08
C HIS A 346 -3.19 -1.12 -15.10
N MET A 347 -3.13 -0.22 -16.10
CA MET A 347 -2.18 -0.30 -17.20
C MET A 347 -0.74 -0.08 -16.76
N ALA A 348 -0.50 0.68 -15.69
CA ALA A 348 0.83 0.87 -15.14
C ALA A 348 1.45 -0.47 -14.68
N ALA A 349 0.65 -1.35 -14.06
CA ALA A 349 1.12 -2.65 -13.62
C ALA A 349 1.48 -3.57 -14.80
N ALA A 350 0.64 -3.59 -15.84
CA ALA A 350 0.91 -4.34 -17.07
C ALA A 350 2.15 -3.81 -17.80
N GLY A 351 2.28 -2.48 -17.91
CA GLY A 351 3.42 -1.83 -18.57
C GLY A 351 4.75 -2.12 -17.88
N VAL A 352 4.80 -1.97 -16.55
CA VAL A 352 6.01 -2.31 -15.77
C VAL A 352 6.29 -3.81 -15.82
N PHE A 353 5.27 -4.67 -15.85
CA PHE A 353 5.46 -6.11 -16.03
C PHE A 353 6.12 -6.44 -17.36
N ALA A 354 5.60 -5.94 -18.48
CA ALA A 354 6.19 -6.13 -19.80
C ALA A 354 7.64 -5.59 -19.87
N LEU A 355 7.85 -4.38 -19.33
CA LEU A 355 9.18 -3.78 -19.24
C LEU A 355 10.16 -4.63 -18.43
N LEU A 356 9.72 -5.17 -17.29
CA LEU A 356 10.54 -6.00 -16.43
C LEU A 356 10.93 -7.33 -17.09
N GLN A 357 10.01 -7.94 -17.87
CA GLN A 357 10.30 -9.14 -18.67
C GLN A 357 11.36 -8.84 -19.74
N ALA A 358 11.18 -7.76 -20.50
CA ALA A 358 12.14 -7.34 -21.52
C ALA A 358 13.52 -7.03 -20.91
N TYR A 359 13.56 -6.30 -19.79
CA TYR A 359 14.80 -5.96 -19.10
C TYR A 359 15.53 -7.20 -18.58
N ALA A 360 14.81 -8.14 -17.94
CA ALA A 360 15.38 -9.38 -17.43
C ALA A 360 15.97 -10.23 -18.56
N PHE A 361 15.27 -10.32 -19.69
CA PHE A 361 15.73 -11.06 -20.87
C PHE A 361 16.98 -10.42 -21.50
N LEU A 362 17.00 -9.09 -21.66
CA LEU A 362 18.17 -8.37 -22.16
C LEU A 362 19.38 -8.50 -21.24
N GLN A 363 19.18 -8.45 -19.92
CA GLN A 363 20.22 -8.67 -18.94
C GLN A 363 20.77 -10.10 -19.05
N TYR A 364 19.90 -11.10 -19.22
CA TYR A 364 20.31 -12.49 -19.41
C TYR A 364 21.14 -12.69 -20.69
N LEU A 365 20.73 -12.10 -21.81
CA LEU A 365 21.51 -12.14 -23.06
C LEU A 365 22.86 -11.45 -22.92
N LYS A 366 22.90 -10.28 -22.27
CA LYS A 366 24.14 -9.54 -22.01
C LYS A 366 25.15 -10.33 -21.18
N ASP A 367 24.68 -11.16 -20.26
CA ASP A 367 25.56 -12.01 -19.42
C ASP A 367 26.10 -13.23 -20.18
N ARG A 368 25.43 -13.66 -21.27
CA ARG A 368 25.79 -14.86 -22.05
C ARG A 368 26.57 -14.58 -23.33
N LEU A 369 26.38 -13.40 -23.93
CA LEU A 369 26.95 -13.06 -25.23
C LEU A 369 28.13 -12.10 -25.14
N THR A 370 28.98 -12.11 -26.16
CA THR A 370 30.02 -11.08 -26.30
C THR A 370 29.40 -9.73 -26.69
N ARG A 371 30.09 -8.61 -26.37
CA ARG A 371 29.55 -7.25 -26.62
C ARG A 371 29.20 -6.99 -28.08
N GLN A 372 29.93 -7.60 -29.02
CA GLN A 372 29.71 -7.43 -30.46
C GLN A 372 28.44 -8.17 -30.92
N GLU A 373 28.25 -9.41 -30.50
CA GLU A 373 27.04 -10.20 -30.80
C GLU A 373 25.81 -9.62 -30.12
N PHE A 374 25.96 -9.03 -28.93
CA PHE A 374 24.87 -8.33 -28.26
C PHE A 374 24.42 -7.08 -29.03
N GLN A 375 25.36 -6.30 -29.58
CA GLN A 375 25.03 -5.12 -30.38
C GLN A 375 24.29 -5.47 -31.67
N THR A 376 24.72 -6.52 -32.37
CA THR A 376 24.03 -6.99 -33.59
C THR A 376 22.64 -7.53 -33.30
N LEU A 377 22.47 -8.33 -32.23
CA LEU A 377 21.14 -8.81 -31.81
C LEU A 377 20.24 -7.72 -31.27
N PHE A 378 20.78 -6.71 -30.59
CA PHE A 378 20.00 -5.57 -30.13
C PHE A 378 19.49 -4.74 -31.32
N LEU A 379 20.33 -4.46 -32.30
CA LEU A 379 19.95 -3.79 -33.56
C LEU A 379 18.90 -4.60 -34.34
N LEU A 380 19.10 -5.92 -34.44
CA LEU A 380 18.13 -6.81 -35.08
C LEU A 380 16.80 -6.82 -34.32
N GLY A 381 16.82 -6.91 -32.99
CA GLY A 381 15.63 -6.87 -32.14
C GLY A 381 14.86 -5.55 -32.24
N VAL A 382 15.56 -4.41 -32.26
CA VAL A 382 14.94 -3.09 -32.46
C VAL A 382 14.35 -2.97 -33.87
N SER A 383 15.05 -3.44 -34.90
CA SER A 383 14.55 -3.41 -36.27
C SER A 383 13.30 -4.28 -36.46
N LEU A 384 13.25 -5.45 -35.80
CA LEU A 384 12.10 -6.35 -35.83
C LEU A 384 10.91 -5.77 -35.06
N ALA A 385 11.14 -5.18 -33.88
CA ALA A 385 10.10 -4.48 -33.13
C ALA A 385 9.54 -3.28 -33.90
N ALA A 386 10.40 -2.47 -34.52
CA ALA A 386 9.99 -1.39 -35.40
C ALA A 386 9.18 -1.89 -36.59
N GLY A 387 9.58 -3.01 -37.20
CA GLY A 387 8.84 -3.68 -38.27
C GLY A 387 7.46 -4.14 -37.84
N VAL A 388 7.33 -4.76 -36.66
CA VAL A 388 6.03 -5.18 -36.10
C VAL A 388 5.14 -3.97 -35.82
N VAL A 389 5.67 -2.92 -35.18
CA VAL A 389 4.91 -1.69 -34.90
C VAL A 389 4.42 -1.04 -36.19
N PHE A 390 5.28 -0.98 -37.21
CA PHE A 390 4.94 -0.46 -38.53
C PHE A 390 3.82 -1.28 -39.20
N LEU A 391 3.92 -2.61 -39.20
CA LEU A 391 2.89 -3.50 -39.73
C LEU A 391 1.57 -3.39 -38.97
N THR A 392 1.61 -3.31 -37.64
CA THR A 392 0.39 -3.11 -36.84
C THR A 392 -0.25 -1.76 -37.09
N SER A 393 0.54 -0.70 -37.27
CA SER A 393 0.05 0.63 -37.63
C SER A 393 -0.66 0.62 -38.98
N ILE A 394 -0.05 -0.03 -39.99
CA ILE A 394 -0.67 -0.22 -41.32
C ILE A 394 -1.96 -1.01 -41.22
N PHE A 395 -1.97 -2.12 -40.47
CA PHE A 395 -3.18 -2.94 -40.30
C PHE A 395 -4.31 -2.17 -39.61
N THR A 396 -3.99 -1.35 -38.61
CA THR A 396 -4.98 -0.52 -37.89
C THR A 396 -5.52 0.58 -38.79
N LEU A 397 -4.65 1.22 -39.59
CA LEU A 397 -5.03 2.21 -40.60
C LEU A 397 -5.94 1.57 -41.67
N PHE A 398 -5.59 0.40 -42.18
CA PHE A 398 -6.40 -0.35 -43.14
C PHE A 398 -7.77 -0.71 -42.57
N LYS A 399 -7.84 -1.18 -41.32
CA LYS A 399 -9.11 -1.41 -40.62
C LYS A 399 -9.96 -0.15 -40.50
N MET A 400 -9.34 0.98 -40.17
CA MET A 400 -10.02 2.28 -40.08
C MET A 400 -10.59 2.71 -41.44
N ILE A 401 -9.81 2.57 -42.52
CA ILE A 401 -10.23 2.88 -43.89
C ILE A 401 -11.40 1.97 -44.31
N VAL A 402 -11.30 0.66 -44.09
CA VAL A 402 -12.38 -0.29 -44.40
C VAL A 402 -13.65 0.03 -43.61
N HIS A 403 -13.52 0.40 -42.33
CA HIS A 403 -14.66 0.80 -41.51
C HIS A 403 -15.30 2.10 -42.01
N PHE A 404 -14.48 3.08 -42.41
CA PHE A 404 -14.93 4.35 -42.98
C PHE A 404 -15.67 4.15 -44.30
N ILE A 405 -15.13 3.34 -45.22
CA ILE A 405 -15.79 2.98 -46.48
C ILE A 405 -17.13 2.26 -46.22
N ARG A 406 -17.17 1.29 -45.29
CA ARG A 406 -18.43 0.63 -44.89
C ARG A 406 -19.45 1.60 -44.30
N SER A 407 -19.01 2.65 -43.60
CA SER A 407 -19.89 3.68 -43.04
C SER A 407 -20.48 4.57 -44.13
N LEU A 408 -19.70 4.91 -45.15
CA LEU A 408 -20.15 5.69 -46.32
C LEU A 408 -21.23 4.94 -47.12
N PHE A 409 -20.99 3.65 -47.41
CA PHE A 409 -21.96 2.81 -48.15
C PHE A 409 -23.21 2.43 -47.35
N ARG A 410 -23.26 2.66 -46.03
CA ARG A 410 -24.48 2.48 -45.22
C ARG A 410 -25.36 3.74 -45.17
N SER A 411 -24.86 4.88 -45.63
CA SER A 411 -25.56 6.18 -45.61
C SER A 411 -26.21 6.54 -46.96
N THR A 412 -25.94 5.76 -48.01
CA THR A 412 -26.61 5.75 -49.32
C THR A 412 -27.51 4.55 -49.41
#